data_AF-A0A2R3JLS7-F1
#
_entry.id   AF-A0A2R3JLS7-F1
#
_cell.length_a   1.000
_cell.length_b   1.000
_cell.length_c   1.000
_cell.angle_alpha   90.00
_cell.angle_beta   90.00
_cell.angle_gamma   90.00
#
_symmetry.space_group_name_H-M   'P 1'
#
loop_
_entity.id
_entity.type
_entity.pdbx_description
1 polymer ?
#
loop_
_entity_poly.entity_id
_entity_poly.type
_entity_poly.pdbx_seq_one_letter_code
_entity_poly.pdbx_strand_id
1 'polypeptide(L)'
;MEVKIVELNYDFVREILLTCAASTHPMGPSEDEIRKLADDYEVSLDQLAYTVTCLFQAGLVVNKVAYTLSGPYLVSPGNLTWDGNEYLNNIRNTSVWEETKDKVKKSGLSVSLQVLGAVATAVVKNKLGLN
;
A
#
# COMPACT_ATOMS: atom_id res chain seq x y z
N MET A 1 23.14 -10.62 -15.00
CA MET A 1 21.78 -10.38 -14.50
C MET A 1 21.68 -8.92 -14.12
N GLU A 2 20.83 -8.15 -14.80
CA GLU A 2 20.42 -6.84 -14.29
C GLU A 2 19.62 -7.07 -13.01
N VAL A 3 20.07 -6.47 -11.91
CA VAL A 3 19.27 -6.42 -10.68
C VAL A 3 18.17 -5.39 -10.92
N LYS A 4 16.95 -5.85 -11.19
CA LYS A 4 15.78 -4.96 -11.26
C LYS A 4 15.49 -4.46 -9.84
N ILE A 5 15.85 -3.21 -9.56
CA ILE A 5 15.45 -2.54 -8.32
C ILE A 5 13.93 -2.37 -8.38
N VAL A 6 13.22 -2.98 -7.43
CA VAL A 6 11.76 -2.83 -7.30
C VAL A 6 11.51 -1.79 -6.22
N GLU A 7 11.12 -0.60 -6.63
CA GLU A 7 10.63 0.43 -5.71
C GLU A 7 9.14 0.22 -5.43
N LEU A 8 8.69 0.57 -4.22
CA LEU A 8 7.27 0.53 -3.89
C LEU A 8 6.53 1.63 -4.66
N ASN A 9 5.61 1.23 -5.53
CA ASN A 9 4.64 2.16 -6.10
C ASN A 9 3.61 2.52 -5.02
N TYR A 10 3.67 3.75 -4.51
CA TYR A 10 2.81 4.17 -3.41
C TYR A 10 1.34 4.37 -3.79
N ASP A 11 1.02 4.61 -5.07
CA ASP A 11 -0.37 4.58 -5.53
C ASP A 11 -0.91 3.15 -5.47
N PHE A 12 -0.13 2.16 -5.89
CA PHE A 12 -0.52 0.75 -5.79
C PHE A 12 -0.65 0.26 -4.35
N VAL A 13 0.27 0.69 -3.46
CA VAL A 13 0.15 0.46 -2.01
C VAL A 13 -1.19 1.00 -1.48
N ARG A 14 -1.54 2.25 -1.83
CA ARG A 14 -2.80 2.86 -1.40
C ARG A 14 -4.00 2.05 -1.89
N GLU A 15 -4.01 1.60 -3.14
CA GLU A 15 -5.13 0.83 -3.68
C GLU A 15 -5.26 -0.56 -3.06
N ILE A 16 -4.16 -1.24 -2.73
CA ILE A 16 -4.24 -2.50 -1.97
C ILE A 16 -4.93 -2.23 -0.62
N LEU A 17 -4.51 -1.19 0.10
CA LEU A 17 -5.10 -0.86 1.40
C LEU A 17 -6.59 -0.49 1.29
N LEU A 18 -6.97 0.26 0.26
CA LEU A 18 -8.38 0.58 -0.04
C LEU A 18 -9.19 -0.67 -0.35
N THR A 19 -8.63 -1.59 -1.14
CA THR A 19 -9.24 -2.88 -1.48
C THR A 19 -9.42 -3.74 -0.22
N CYS A 20 -8.43 -3.78 0.66
CA CYS A 20 -8.55 -4.43 1.96
C CYS A 20 -9.68 -3.84 2.80
N ALA A 21 -9.81 -2.51 2.85
CA ALA A 21 -10.85 -1.83 3.61
C ALA A 21 -12.26 -1.97 3.00
N ALA A 22 -12.36 -2.15 1.68
CA ALA A 22 -13.63 -2.29 0.98
C ALA A 22 -14.11 -3.75 0.89
N SER A 23 -13.25 -4.72 1.23
CA SER A 23 -13.58 -6.13 1.15
C SER A 23 -14.78 -6.48 2.01
N THR A 24 -15.69 -7.28 1.45
CA THR A 24 -16.83 -7.87 2.18
C THR A 24 -16.53 -9.25 2.73
N HIS A 25 -15.37 -9.81 2.37
CA HIS A 25 -14.92 -11.12 2.84
C HIS A 25 -14.35 -11.02 4.26
N PRO A 26 -14.70 -11.93 5.19
CA PRO A 26 -14.25 -11.87 6.58
C PRO A 26 -12.73 -11.82 6.76
N MET A 27 -11.98 -12.41 5.82
CA MET A 27 -10.53 -12.52 5.87
C MET A 27 -9.81 -11.48 5.00
N GLY A 28 -10.51 -10.48 4.46
CA GLY A 28 -9.95 -9.55 3.47
C GLY A 28 -10.12 -10.06 2.04
N PRO A 29 -9.62 -9.32 1.03
CA PRO A 29 -9.89 -9.61 -0.36
C PRO A 29 -9.29 -10.95 -0.78
N SER A 30 -10.02 -11.63 -1.66
CA SER A 30 -9.59 -12.87 -2.29
C SER A 30 -8.35 -12.65 -3.16
N GLU A 31 -7.66 -13.74 -3.47
CA GLU A 31 -6.51 -13.69 -4.37
C GLU A 31 -6.90 -13.19 -5.77
N ASP A 32 -8.06 -13.60 -6.28
CA ASP A 32 -8.55 -13.16 -7.59
C ASP A 32 -8.80 -11.65 -7.66
N GLU A 33 -9.37 -11.07 -6.59
CA GLU A 33 -9.59 -9.61 -6.50
C GLU A 33 -8.26 -8.84 -6.51
N ILE A 34 -7.26 -9.32 -5.78
CA ILE A 34 -5.95 -8.67 -5.70
C ILE A 34 -5.12 -8.87 -6.96
N ARG A 35 -5.23 -10.02 -7.62
CA ARG A 35 -4.61 -10.26 -8.93
C ARG A 35 -5.22 -9.37 -10.00
N LYS A 36 -6.55 -9.25 -10.02
CA LYS A 36 -7.24 -8.31 -10.91
C LYS A 36 -6.79 -6.88 -10.69
N LEU A 37 -6.67 -6.44 -9.43
CA LEU A 37 -6.15 -5.11 -9.10
C LEU A 37 -4.71 -4.92 -9.64
N ALA A 38 -3.85 -5.94 -9.51
CA ALA A 38 -2.50 -5.88 -10.05
C ALA A 38 -2.49 -5.78 -11.58
N ASP A 39 -3.35 -6.53 -12.27
CA ASP A 39 -3.50 -6.44 -13.73
C ASP A 39 -3.99 -5.05 -14.17
N ASP A 40 -4.97 -4.47 -13.47
CA ASP A 40 -5.48 -3.10 -13.71
C ASP A 40 -4.39 -2.02 -13.50
N TYR A 41 -3.39 -2.31 -12.67
CA TYR A 41 -2.24 -1.45 -12.39
C TYR A 41 -0.98 -1.79 -13.23
N GLU A 42 -1.08 -2.77 -14.13
CA GLU A 42 0.04 -3.27 -14.94
C GLU A 42 1.24 -3.75 -14.08
N VAL A 43 0.94 -4.34 -12.91
CA VAL A 43 1.91 -4.83 -11.93
C VAL A 43 2.04 -6.35 -12.04
N SER A 44 3.27 -6.87 -12.12
CA SER A 44 3.50 -8.32 -12.19
C SER A 44 3.17 -9.03 -10.88
N LEU A 45 2.93 -10.34 -10.95
CA LEU A 45 2.72 -11.17 -9.74
C LEU A 45 3.85 -11.03 -8.72
N ASP A 46 5.11 -10.96 -9.17
CA ASP A 46 6.26 -10.79 -8.28
C ASP A 46 6.26 -9.43 -7.60
N GLN A 47 5.88 -8.35 -8.31
CA GLN A 47 5.77 -7.01 -7.74
C GLN A 47 4.59 -6.90 -6.77
N LEU A 48 3.46 -7.53 -7.09
CA LEU A 48 2.32 -7.66 -6.19
C LEU A 48 2.74 -8.40 -4.91
N ALA A 49 3.38 -9.57 -5.05
CA ALA A 49 3.86 -10.36 -3.92
C ALA A 49 4.88 -9.59 -3.06
N TYR A 50 5.80 -8.87 -3.70
CA TYR A 50 6.75 -7.99 -3.04
C TYR A 50 6.02 -6.88 -2.25
N THR A 51 5.06 -6.20 -2.87
CA THR A 51 4.29 -5.12 -2.24
C THR A 51 3.52 -5.63 -1.01
N VAL A 52 2.78 -6.74 -1.14
CA VAL A 52 2.05 -7.35 -0.01
C VAL A 52 3.01 -7.78 1.10
N THR A 53 4.18 -8.32 0.75
CA THR A 53 5.21 -8.67 1.73
C THR A 53 5.72 -7.45 2.49
N CYS A 54 5.96 -6.32 1.82
CA CYS A 54 6.36 -5.08 2.48
C CYS A 54 5.26 -4.53 3.40
N LEU A 55 3.98 -4.60 2.98
CA LEU A 55 2.86 -4.16 3.81
C LEU A 55 2.69 -5.01 5.07
N PHE A 56 2.89 -6.33 4.94
CA PHE A 56 2.90 -7.24 6.08
C PHE A 56 4.05 -6.93 7.05
N GLN A 57 5.27 -6.72 6.52
CA GLN A 57 6.43 -6.34 7.32
C GLN A 57 6.28 -4.98 8.01
N ALA A 58 5.58 -4.04 7.38
CA ALA A 58 5.21 -2.76 7.96
C ALA A 58 4.05 -2.86 8.97
N GLY A 59 3.47 -4.05 9.16
CA GLY A 59 2.36 -4.28 10.06
C GLY A 59 1.05 -3.65 9.61
N LEU A 60 0.86 -3.37 8.32
CA LEU A 60 -0.35 -2.72 7.78
C LEU A 60 -1.43 -3.72 7.36
N VAL A 61 -1.04 -4.95 7.02
CA VAL A 61 -1.96 -6.04 6.63
C VAL A 61 -1.66 -7.29 7.42
N VAL A 62 -2.65 -8.16 7.60
CA VAL A 62 -2.55 -9.30 8.53
C VAL A 62 -1.86 -10.53 7.93
N ASN A 63 -1.89 -10.72 6.62
CA ASN A 63 -1.35 -11.91 5.97
C ASN A 63 -0.06 -11.61 5.22
N LYS A 64 0.82 -12.62 5.19
CA LYS A 64 2.01 -12.66 4.35
C LYS A 64 1.77 -13.51 3.10
N VAL A 65 2.55 -13.26 2.06
CA VAL A 65 2.56 -14.09 0.86
C VAL A 65 3.10 -15.48 1.16
N ALA A 66 2.46 -16.51 0.61
CA ALA A 66 3.00 -17.87 0.61
C ALA A 66 3.84 -18.10 -0.65
N TYR A 67 5.03 -18.66 -0.47
CA TYR A 67 5.99 -18.95 -1.55
C TYR A 67 6.21 -20.45 -1.71
N THR A 68 6.47 -20.86 -2.95
CA THR A 68 7.02 -22.17 -3.31
C THR A 68 8.39 -21.99 -3.96
N LEU A 69 9.07 -23.09 -4.30
CA LEU A 69 10.34 -23.03 -5.06
C LEU A 69 10.20 -22.37 -6.43
N SER A 70 8.99 -22.29 -6.98
CA SER A 70 8.69 -21.68 -8.28
C SER A 70 8.18 -20.23 -8.19
N GLY A 71 8.09 -19.64 -6.99
CA GLY A 71 7.63 -18.25 -6.80
C GLY A 71 6.38 -18.11 -5.91
N PRO A 72 5.71 -16.94 -5.95
CA PRO A 72 4.50 -16.68 -5.18
C PRO A 72 3.40 -17.69 -5.50
N TYR A 73 2.90 -18.38 -4.48
CA TYR A 73 1.87 -19.42 -4.60
C TYR A 73 0.48 -18.90 -4.24
N LEU A 74 0.38 -18.14 -3.14
CA LEU A 74 -0.86 -17.53 -2.67
C LEU A 74 -0.57 -16.10 -2.26
N VAL A 75 -1.22 -15.15 -2.93
CA VAL A 75 -1.12 -13.73 -2.62
C VAL A 75 -2.48 -13.19 -2.18
N SER A 76 -2.66 -13.08 -0.85
CA SER A 76 -3.78 -12.35 -0.26
C SER A 76 -3.24 -11.55 0.93
N PRO A 77 -3.42 -10.21 0.96
CA PRO A 77 -2.97 -9.36 2.06
C PRO A 77 -3.77 -9.58 3.36
N GLY A 78 -4.95 -10.19 3.23
CA GLY A 78 -5.92 -10.28 4.31
C GLY A 78 -6.54 -8.92 4.66
N ASN A 79 -7.10 -8.80 5.85
CA ASN A 79 -7.59 -7.51 6.36
C ASN A 79 -6.47 -6.53 6.70
N LEU A 80 -6.84 -5.26 6.86
CA LEU A 80 -6.00 -4.27 7.51
C LEU A 80 -5.80 -4.60 8.99
N THR A 81 -4.60 -4.33 9.50
CA THR A 81 -4.38 -4.24 10.95
C THR A 81 -4.98 -2.94 11.50
N TRP A 82 -4.90 -2.72 12.82
CA TRP A 82 -5.23 -1.42 13.41
C TRP A 82 -4.35 -0.30 12.81
N ASP A 83 -3.04 -0.50 12.80
CA ASP A 83 -2.09 0.47 12.25
C ASP A 83 -2.27 0.67 10.74
N GLY A 84 -2.66 -0.38 10.02
CA GLY A 84 -3.06 -0.31 8.61
C GLY A 84 -4.27 0.58 8.37
N ASN A 85 -5.29 0.48 9.22
CA ASN A 85 -6.44 1.36 9.18
C ASN A 85 -6.06 2.82 9.49
N GLU A 86 -5.26 3.05 10.52
CA GLU A 86 -4.81 4.40 10.89
C GLU A 86 -3.95 5.03 9.80
N TYR A 87 -3.03 4.26 9.21
CA TYR A 87 -2.26 4.70 8.06
C TYR A 87 -3.16 5.06 6.89
N LEU A 88 -4.08 4.17 6.52
CA LEU A 88 -5.02 4.40 5.42
C LEU A 88 -5.90 5.63 5.68
N ASN A 89 -6.38 5.85 6.90
CA ASN A 89 -7.20 7.01 7.24
C ASN A 89 -6.51 8.35 6.90
N ASN A 90 -5.18 8.42 7.04
CA ASN A 90 -4.41 9.60 6.66
C ASN A 90 -4.28 9.81 5.15
N ILE A 91 -4.37 8.75 4.33
CA ILE A 91 -4.20 8.83 2.86
C ILE A 91 -5.47 8.50 2.07
N ARG A 92 -6.58 8.20 2.74
CA ARG A 92 -7.84 7.77 2.12
C ARG A 92 -8.45 8.87 1.28
N ASN A 93 -8.50 10.09 1.81
CA ASN A 93 -9.04 11.25 1.11
C ASN A 93 -8.16 11.62 -0.10
N THR A 94 -8.75 11.65 -1.29
CA THR A 94 -8.03 11.93 -2.54
C THR A 94 -7.30 13.28 -2.53
N SER A 95 -7.91 14.35 -1.98
CA SER A 95 -7.24 15.65 -1.91
C SER A 95 -6.04 15.63 -0.97
N VAL A 96 -6.13 14.91 0.15
CA VAL A 96 -4.99 14.71 1.05
C VAL A 96 -3.89 13.92 0.35
N TRP A 97 -4.25 12.83 -0.32
CA TRP A 97 -3.30 11.97 -1.03
C TRP A 97 -2.52 12.71 -2.12
N GLU A 98 -3.22 13.47 -2.97
CA GLU A 98 -2.58 14.24 -4.03
C GLU A 98 -1.66 15.33 -3.48
N GLU A 99 -2.07 16.03 -2.40
CA GLU A 99 -1.20 17.01 -1.74
C GLU A 99 0.03 16.37 -1.09
N THR A 100 -0.11 15.18 -0.50
CA THR A 100 1.01 14.40 0.04
C THR A 100 2.01 14.04 -1.05
N LYS A 101 1.54 13.48 -2.17
CA LYS A 101 2.39 13.14 -3.31
C LYS A 101 3.09 14.37 -3.89
N ASP A 102 2.36 15.49 -4.03
CA ASP A 102 2.92 16.74 -4.54
C ASP A 102 4.04 17.28 -3.63
N LYS A 103 3.88 17.24 -2.30
CA LYS A 103 4.92 17.64 -1.34
C LYS A 103 6.17 16.77 -1.46
N VAL A 104 6.01 15.44 -1.51
CA VAL A 104 7.13 14.52 -1.67
C VAL A 104 7.82 14.75 -3.01
N LYS A 105 7.06 14.86 -4.10
CA LYS A 105 7.59 15.14 -5.44
C LYS A 105 8.38 16.45 -5.50
N LYS A 106 7.86 17.53 -4.91
CA LYS A 106 8.53 18.84 -4.85
C LYS A 106 9.81 18.82 -4.03
N SER A 107 9.94 17.91 -3.06
CA SER A 107 11.18 17.75 -2.30
C SER A 107 12.31 17.12 -3.10
N GLY A 108 11.99 16.41 -4.19
CA GLY A 108 12.95 15.62 -4.97
C GLY A 108 13.49 14.38 -4.26
N LEU A 109 12.93 14.03 -3.09
CA LEU A 109 13.35 12.88 -2.29
C LEU A 109 12.49 11.65 -2.61
N SER A 110 13.15 10.50 -2.67
CA SER A 110 12.46 9.22 -2.45
C SER A 110 12.37 8.99 -0.94
N VAL A 111 11.17 8.73 -0.43
CA VAL A 111 10.88 8.68 1.01
C VAL A 111 10.39 7.30 1.40
N SER A 112 10.59 6.89 2.66
CA SER A 112 10.02 5.64 3.16
C SER A 112 8.49 5.72 3.31
N LEU A 113 7.82 4.57 3.39
CA LEU A 113 6.38 4.48 3.64
C LEU A 113 5.97 5.20 4.94
N GLN A 114 6.81 5.12 5.97
CA GLN A 114 6.61 5.80 7.24
C GLN A 114 6.66 7.33 7.09
N VAL A 115 7.66 7.85 6.36
CA VAL A 115 7.78 9.29 6.09
C VAL A 115 6.60 9.78 5.25
N LEU A 116 6.19 9.00 4.24
CA LEU A 116 5.01 9.31 3.44
C LEU A 116 3.74 9.43 4.30
N GLY A 117 3.55 8.51 5.25
CA GLY A 117 2.47 8.58 6.23
C GLY A 117 2.54 9.82 7.11
N ALA A 118 3.74 10.18 7.59
CA ALA A 118 3.93 11.40 8.38
C ALA A 118 3.62 12.68 7.59
N VAL A 119 3.97 12.74 6.29
CA VAL A 119 3.61 13.84 5.41
C VAL A 119 2.09 13.91 5.23
N ALA A 120 1.41 12.79 5.05
CA ALA A 120 -0.05 12.73 4.99
C ALA A 120 -0.70 13.24 6.27
N THR A 121 -0.24 12.79 7.44
CA THR A 121 -0.70 13.30 8.73
C THR A 121 -0.51 14.81 8.86
N ALA A 122 0.62 15.35 8.40
CA ALA A 122 0.85 16.79 8.40
C ALA A 122 -0.12 17.55 7.47
N VAL A 123 -0.43 16.99 6.30
CA VAL A 123 -1.46 17.53 5.39
C VAL A 123 -2.83 17.55 6.08
N VAL A 124 -3.22 16.46 6.74
CA VAL A 124 -4.50 16.39 7.48
C VAL A 124 -4.54 17.45 8.58
N LYS A 125 -3.50 17.56 9.41
CA LYS A 125 -3.41 18.57 10.48
C LYS A 125 -3.56 19.99 9.95
N ASN A 126 -2.88 20.31 8.85
CA ASN A 126 -2.98 21.63 8.23
C ASN A 126 -4.41 21.91 7.73
N LYS A 127 -5.08 20.94 7.10
CA LYS A 127 -6.48 21.10 6.66
C LYS A 127 -7.47 21.26 7.81
N LEU A 128 -7.12 20.74 9.00
CA LEU A 128 -7.90 20.90 10.24
C LEU A 128 -7.51 22.15 11.04
N GLY A 129 -6.48 22.90 10.64
CA GLY A 129 -5.98 24.07 11.39
C GLY A 129 -5.22 23.74 12.68
N LEU A 130 -4.65 22.53 12.78
CA LEU A 130 -3.95 22.00 13.97
C LEU A 130 -2.42 22.20 13.91
N ASN A 131 -1.96 23.31 13.33
CA ASN A 131 -0.55 23.59 13.04
C ASN A 131 0.36 23.51 14.27
#